data_AF-A0A2I0IBC8-F1
#
_entry.id   AF-A0A2I0IBC8-F1
#
_cell.length_a   1.000
_cell.length_b   1.000
_cell.length_c   1.000
_cell.angle_alpha   90.00
_cell.angle_beta   90.00
_cell.angle_gamma   90.00
#
_symmetry.space_group_name_H-M   'P 1'
#
loop_
_entity.id
_entity.type
_entity.pdbx_description
1 polymer ?
#
loop_
_entity_poly.entity_id
_entity_poly.type
_entity_poly.pdbx_seq_one_letter_code
_entity_poly.pdbx_strand_id
1 'polypeptide(L)'
;MAVAALVEVKRKRVATNKGLLDSGGPLPISFFWVAFQYLFLGSADLFTLAGLLEFFFSEAPSSMRSLATSLSWASLAMGYYLSSVIVSIVNGATGSPGHRGWLSGPNLNSYHLDRFYWLICVLSGLNFIHYLFWAARYKYRSIK
;
A
#
# COMPACT_ATOMS: atom_id res chain seq x y z
N MET A 1 4.27 -1.67 4.08
CA MET A 1 4.92 -1.75 2.75
C MET A 1 6.37 -2.18 2.82
N ALA A 2 7.20 -1.64 3.74
CA ALA A 2 8.57 -2.13 3.96
C ALA A 2 8.68 -3.65 4.22
N VAL A 3 7.81 -4.21 5.07
CA VAL A 3 7.76 -5.66 5.33
C VAL A 3 7.45 -6.46 4.06
N ALA A 4 6.52 -5.99 3.23
CA ALA A 4 6.19 -6.62 1.95
C ALA A 4 7.38 -6.60 0.97
N ALA A 5 8.11 -5.49 0.90
CA ALA A 5 9.33 -5.39 0.10
C ALA A 5 10.40 -6.39 0.58
N LEU A 6 10.61 -6.53 1.89
CA LEU A 6 11.55 -7.48 2.47
C LEU A 6 11.16 -8.94 2.18
N VAL A 7 9.87 -9.26 2.32
CA VAL A 7 9.33 -10.59 2.01
C VAL A 7 9.51 -10.92 0.52
N GLU A 8 9.26 -9.96 -0.37
CA GLU A 8 9.44 -10.15 -1.81
C GLU A 8 10.91 -10.31 -2.21
N VAL A 9 11.82 -9.54 -1.60
CA VAL A 9 13.28 -9.71 -1.80
C VAL A 9 13.73 -11.09 -1.33
N LYS A 10 13.23 -11.57 -0.19
CA LYS A 10 13.52 -12.94 0.29
C LYS A 10 12.92 -13.97 -0.66
N ARG A 11 11.70 -13.76 -1.16
CA ARG A 11 11.03 -14.66 -2.09
C ARG A 11 11.83 -14.83 -3.38
N LYS A 12 12.22 -13.71 -3.99
CA LYS A 12 13.05 -13.70 -5.20
C LYS A 12 14.41 -14.34 -4.97
N ARG A 13 15.08 -14.05 -3.84
CA ARG A 13 16.38 -14.66 -3.53
C ARG A 13 16.31 -16.19 -3.42
N VAL A 14 15.25 -16.74 -2.83
CA VAL A 14 15.04 -18.19 -2.76
C VAL A 14 14.75 -18.78 -4.13
N ALA A 15 13.96 -18.09 -4.97
CA ALA A 15 13.69 -18.51 -6.34
C ALA A 15 14.97 -18.54 -7.20
N THR A 16 15.81 -17.50 -7.12
CA THR A 16 17.11 -17.43 -7.83
C THR A 16 18.07 -18.52 -7.38
N ASN A 17 18.23 -18.72 -6.07
CA ASN A 17 19.17 -19.70 -5.53
C ASN A 17 18.81 -21.16 -5.88
N LYS A 18 17.53 -21.44 -6.13
CA LYS A 18 17.06 -22.78 -6.52
C LYS A 18 16.87 -22.96 -8.03
N GLY A 19 17.22 -21.95 -8.84
CA GLY A 19 17.01 -21.98 -10.29
C GLY A 19 15.54 -22.08 -10.72
N LEU A 20 14.60 -21.76 -9.81
CA LEU A 20 13.15 -21.88 -10.03
C LEU A 20 12.54 -20.58 -10.57
N LEU A 21 13.34 -19.74 -11.24
CA LEU A 21 12.85 -18.46 -11.77
C LEU A 21 11.81 -18.67 -12.89
N ASP A 22 12.00 -19.70 -13.71
CA ASP A 22 11.12 -20.04 -14.85
C ASP A 22 10.11 -21.15 -14.57
N SER A 23 10.21 -21.83 -13.43
CA SER A 23 9.24 -22.86 -13.02
C SER A 23 8.20 -22.24 -12.09
N GLY A 24 6.93 -22.26 -12.50
CA GLY A 24 5.78 -21.88 -11.66
C GLY A 24 5.50 -22.84 -10.50
N GLY A 25 6.50 -23.65 -10.09
CA GLY A 25 6.38 -24.62 -9.00
C GLY A 25 6.38 -23.94 -7.63
N PRO A 26 5.91 -24.65 -6.58
CA PRO A 26 5.85 -24.11 -5.23
C PRO A 26 7.26 -23.75 -4.73
N LEU A 27 7.47 -22.48 -4.40
CA LEU A 27 8.69 -22.02 -3.75
C LEU A 27 8.70 -22.54 -2.30
N PRO A 28 9.82 -23.11 -1.83
CA PRO A 28 9.96 -23.57 -0.45
C PRO A 28 10.18 -22.37 0.48
N ILE A 29 9.10 -21.61 0.68
CA ILE A 29 9.04 -20.45 1.58
C ILE A 29 7.99 -20.75 2.65
N SER A 30 8.36 -20.43 3.88
CA SER A 30 7.44 -20.54 5.00
C SER A 30 6.31 -19.53 4.86
N PHE A 31 5.06 -20.01 4.96
CA PHE A 31 3.84 -19.19 4.95
C PHE A 31 3.86 -18.07 6.00
N PHE A 32 4.63 -18.26 7.08
CA PHE A 32 4.80 -17.28 8.15
C PHE A 32 5.23 -15.89 7.66
N TRP A 33 6.04 -15.79 6.59
CA TRP A 33 6.48 -14.49 6.07
C TRP A 33 5.33 -13.64 5.51
N VAL A 34 4.40 -14.29 4.81
CA VAL A 34 3.19 -13.65 4.29
C VAL A 34 2.24 -13.33 5.44
N ALA A 35 2.11 -14.24 6.42
CA ALA A 35 1.31 -14.00 7.63
C ALA A 35 1.75 -12.74 8.38
N PHE A 36 3.06 -12.52 8.57
CA PHE A 36 3.57 -11.30 9.19
C PHE A 36 3.23 -10.04 8.39
N GLN A 37 3.33 -10.09 7.06
CA GLN A 37 2.93 -8.97 6.20
C GLN A 37 1.44 -8.61 6.38
N TYR A 38 0.56 -9.61 6.39
CA TYR A 38 -0.88 -9.39 6.57
C TYR A 38 -1.25 -8.96 7.99
N LEU A 39 -0.53 -9.43 9.00
CA LEU A 39 -0.72 -8.99 10.39
C LEU A 39 -0.53 -7.48 10.51
N PHE A 40 0.62 -6.97 10.05
CA PHE A 40 0.89 -5.53 10.10
C PHE A 40 -0.05 -4.71 9.21
N LEU A 41 -0.42 -5.23 8.03
CA LEU A 41 -1.37 -4.56 7.15
C LEU A 41 -2.75 -4.46 7.81
N GLY A 42 -3.25 -5.55 8.40
CA GLY A 42 -4.55 -5.58 9.06
C GLY A 42 -4.61 -4.71 10.31
N SER A 43 -3.56 -4.73 11.15
CA SER A 43 -3.46 -3.83 12.30
C SER A 43 -3.46 -2.37 11.87
N ALA A 44 -2.67 -2.02 10.85
CA ALA A 44 -2.63 -0.65 10.32
C ALA A 44 -4.01 -0.21 9.81
N ASP A 45 -4.68 -1.05 9.01
CA ASP A 45 -5.99 -0.74 8.42
C ASP A 45 -7.05 -0.50 9.51
N LEU A 46 -7.09 -1.37 10.53
CA LEU A 46 -7.97 -1.24 11.69
C LEU A 46 -7.76 0.10 12.43
N PHE A 47 -6.51 0.44 12.76
CA PHE A 47 -6.22 1.69 13.46
C PHE A 47 -6.53 2.92 12.61
N THR A 48 -6.23 2.88 11.31
CA THR A 48 -6.51 4.02 10.42
C THR A 48 -8.00 4.24 10.22
N LEU A 49 -8.79 3.19 10.00
CA LEU A 49 -10.22 3.33 9.77
C LEU A 49 -10.96 3.74 11.05
N ALA A 50 -10.63 3.09 12.18
CA ALA A 50 -11.21 3.45 13.47
C ALA A 50 -10.86 4.89 13.86
N GLY A 51 -9.58 5.27 13.77
CA GLY A 51 -9.12 6.62 14.09
C GLY A 51 -9.69 7.69 13.17
N LEU A 52 -9.83 7.41 11.87
CA LEU A 52 -10.46 8.33 10.91
C LEU A 52 -11.93 8.58 11.26
N LEU A 53 -12.68 7.52 11.53
CA LEU A 53 -14.09 7.63 11.89
C LEU A 53 -14.24 8.40 13.20
N GLU A 54 -13.50 8.04 14.25
CA GLU A 54 -13.56 8.71 15.55
C GLU A 54 -13.20 10.20 15.44
N PHE A 55 -12.16 10.53 14.66
CA PHE A 55 -11.78 11.92 14.39
C PHE A 55 -12.90 12.69 13.68
N PHE A 56 -13.47 12.13 12.61
CA PHE A 56 -14.55 12.81 11.91
C PHE A 56 -15.82 12.93 12.75
N PHE A 57 -16.15 11.93 13.58
CA PHE A 57 -17.33 12.00 14.44
C PHE A 57 -17.16 12.97 15.62
N SER A 58 -15.92 13.18 16.11
CA SER A 58 -15.62 14.11 17.20
C SER A 58 -15.53 15.56 16.73
N GLU A 59 -14.93 15.81 15.56
CA GLU A 59 -14.77 17.17 15.03
C GLU A 59 -16.01 17.66 14.25
N ALA A 60 -16.74 16.77 13.58
CA ALA A 60 -17.92 17.15 12.81
C ALA A 60 -19.12 17.49 13.71
N PRO A 61 -19.88 18.55 13.40
CA PRO A 61 -21.15 18.83 14.07
C PRO A 61 -22.15 17.69 13.83
N SER A 62 -23.07 17.48 14.78
CA SER A 62 -24.02 16.36 14.78
C SER A 62 -24.84 16.24 13.49
N SER A 63 -25.16 17.37 12.85
CA SER A 63 -25.88 17.44 11.57
C SER A 63 -25.07 16.98 10.35
N MET A 64 -23.73 16.94 10.43
CA MET A 64 -22.84 16.61 9.30
C MET A 64 -22.22 15.22 9.42
N ARG A 65 -22.62 14.41 10.40
CA ARG A 65 -22.08 13.06 10.61
C ARG A 65 -22.25 12.14 9.40
N SER A 66 -23.37 12.24 8.68
CA SER A 66 -23.59 11.48 7.43
C SER A 66 -22.57 11.85 6.35
N LEU A 67 -22.22 13.15 6.23
CA LEU A 67 -21.21 13.64 5.29
C LEU A 67 -19.80 13.20 5.69
N ALA A 68 -19.49 13.16 6.99
CA ALA A 68 -18.22 12.64 7.50
C ALA A 68 -18.00 11.16 7.11
N THR A 69 -19.04 10.33 7.29
CA THR A 69 -18.98 8.92 6.89
C THR A 69 -18.85 8.76 5.38
N SER A 70 -19.64 9.50 4.58
CA SER A 70 -19.55 9.40 3.12
C SER A 70 -18.20 9.87 2.58
N LEU A 71 -17.60 10.90 3.19
CA LEU A 71 -16.26 11.37 2.84
C LEU A 71 -15.18 10.32 3.13
N SER A 72 -15.33 9.55 4.21
CA SER A 72 -14.42 8.43 4.55
C SER A 72 -14.45 7.35 3.46
N TRP A 73 -15.65 6.94 3.03
CA TRP A 73 -15.80 5.99 1.93
C TRP A 73 -15.34 6.53 0.59
N ALA A 74 -15.59 7.82 0.30
CA ALA A 74 -15.09 8.48 -0.90
C ALA A 74 -13.56 8.53 -0.93
N SER A 75 -12.91 8.79 0.21
CA SER A 75 -11.46 8.76 0.36
C SER A 75 -10.89 7.36 0.09
N LEU A 76 -11.55 6.30 0.60
CA LEU A 76 -11.17 4.91 0.30
C LEU A 76 -11.30 4.59 -1.20
N ALA A 77 -12.42 4.96 -1.81
CA ALA A 77 -12.62 4.78 -3.26
C ALA A 77 -11.54 5.51 -4.08
N MET A 78 -11.22 6.75 -3.71
CA MET A 78 -10.14 7.51 -4.33
C MET A 78 -8.79 6.81 -4.19
N GLY A 79 -8.51 6.19 -3.04
CA GLY A 79 -7.32 5.36 -2.83
C GLY A 79 -7.23 4.18 -3.80
N TYR A 80 -8.35 3.47 -4.05
CA TYR A 80 -8.38 2.37 -5.02
C TYR A 80 -8.13 2.86 -6.46
N TYR A 81 -8.74 3.97 -6.86
CA TYR A 81 -8.47 4.55 -8.18
C TYR A 81 -7.02 5.02 -8.33
N LEU A 82 -6.47 5.64 -7.29
CA LEU A 82 -5.08 6.09 -7.28
C LEU A 82 -4.12 4.89 -7.39
N SER A 83 -4.43 3.76 -6.77
CA SER A 83 -3.65 2.52 -6.92
C SER A 83 -3.56 2.09 -8.39
N SER A 84 -4.68 2.05 -9.10
CA SER A 84 -4.73 1.73 -10.54
C SER A 84 -3.94 2.73 -11.38
N VAL A 85 -4.03 4.02 -11.06
CA VAL A 85 -3.27 5.08 -11.75
C VAL A 85 -1.77 4.91 -11.51
N ILE A 86 -1.34 4.64 -10.28
CA ILE A 86 0.08 4.40 -9.96
C ILE A 86 0.61 3.20 -10.75
N VAL A 87 -0.16 2.11 -10.82
CA VAL A 87 0.22 0.93 -11.63
C VAL A 87 0.36 1.30 -13.11
N SER A 88 -0.58 2.08 -13.65
CA SER A 88 -0.54 2.55 -15.04
C SER A 88 0.68 3.43 -15.31
N ILE A 89 0.98 4.39 -14.42
CA ILE A 89 2.15 5.27 -14.51
C ILE A 89 3.44 4.46 -14.44
N VAL A 90 3.56 3.52 -13.50
CA VAL A 90 4.75 2.67 -13.37
C VAL A 90 4.95 1.82 -14.63
N ASN A 91 3.88 1.22 -15.16
CA ASN A 91 3.96 0.44 -16.39
C ASN A 91 4.29 1.30 -17.61
N GLY A 92 3.77 2.53 -17.70
CA GLY A 92 4.07 3.46 -18.78
C GLY A 92 5.50 4.04 -18.70
N ALA A 93 5.95 4.43 -17.51
CA ALA A 93 7.28 4.99 -17.28
C ALA A 93 8.39 3.94 -17.41
N THR A 94 8.09 2.69 -17.07
CA THR A 94 9.08 1.60 -17.18
C THR A 94 8.95 0.78 -18.48
N GLY A 95 7.83 0.92 -19.19
CA GLY A 95 7.63 0.32 -20.50
C GLY A 95 8.30 1.17 -21.57
N SER A 96 9.18 0.57 -22.36
CA SER A 96 9.78 1.19 -23.55
C SER A 96 9.52 0.28 -24.75
N PRO A 97 9.45 0.75 -26.00
CA PRO A 97 9.38 -0.14 -27.16
C PRO A 97 10.51 -1.19 -27.09
N GLY A 98 10.15 -2.44 -26.83
CA GLY A 98 11.06 -3.58 -26.62
C GLY A 98 11.37 -3.97 -25.17
N HIS A 99 11.02 -3.16 -24.16
CA HIS A 99 11.19 -3.48 -22.74
C HIS A 99 9.83 -3.54 -22.00
N ARG A 100 9.60 -4.65 -21.29
CA ARG A 100 8.37 -4.88 -20.52
C ARG A 100 8.39 -4.05 -19.23
N GLY A 101 7.28 -3.36 -18.92
CA GLY A 101 7.13 -2.58 -17.68
C GLY A 101 7.21 -3.45 -16.41
N TRP A 102 7.47 -2.84 -15.24
CA TRP A 102 7.71 -3.57 -13.98
C TRP A 102 6.60 -4.55 -13.58
N LEU A 103 5.34 -4.27 -13.95
CA LEU A 103 4.18 -5.11 -13.65
C LEU A 103 3.58 -5.75 -14.93
N SER A 104 4.38 -5.89 -15.99
CA SER A 104 3.93 -6.44 -17.28
C SER A 104 4.78 -7.65 -17.68
N GLY A 105 4.14 -8.80 -17.89
CA GLY A 105 4.81 -10.05 -18.25
C GLY A 105 3.93 -11.30 -18.09
N PRO A 106 4.36 -12.45 -18.65
CA PRO A 106 3.56 -13.68 -18.64
C PRO A 106 3.54 -14.40 -17.29
N ASN A 107 4.49 -14.12 -16.40
CA ASN A 107 4.64 -14.79 -15.10
C ASN A 107 4.94 -13.78 -13.97
N LEU A 108 4.41 -14.06 -12.77
CA LEU A 108 4.63 -13.24 -11.56
C LEU A 108 6.12 -13.12 -11.18
N ASN A 109 6.94 -14.12 -11.53
CA ASN A 109 8.39 -14.09 -11.32
C ASN A 109 9.12 -13.08 -12.22
N SER A 110 8.56 -12.73 -13.38
CA SER A 110 9.10 -11.70 -14.26
C SER A 110 8.77 -10.28 -13.78
N TYR A 111 7.86 -10.14 -12.80
CA TYR A 111 7.49 -8.82 -12.28
C TYR A 111 8.56 -8.30 -11.33
N HIS A 112 8.87 -7.02 -11.45
CA HIS A 112 9.76 -6.32 -10.53
C HIS A 112 8.96 -5.78 -9.32
N LEU A 113 8.21 -6.67 -8.67
CA LEU A 113 7.37 -6.38 -7.50
C LEU A 113 8.18 -5.80 -6.33
N ASP A 114 9.44 -6.19 -6.20
CA ASP A 114 10.38 -5.63 -5.22
C ASP A 114 10.55 -4.11 -5.39
N ARG A 115 10.76 -3.64 -6.63
CA ARG A 115 10.91 -2.21 -6.94
C ARG A 115 9.60 -1.47 -6.76
N PHE A 116 8.48 -2.08 -7.15
CA PHE A 116 7.15 -1.52 -6.93
C PHE A 116 6.83 -1.35 -5.44
N TYR A 117 7.11 -2.35 -4.60
CA TYR A 117 6.90 -2.23 -3.15
C TYR A 117 7.82 -1.21 -2.50
N TRP A 118 9.06 -1.03 -2.97
CA TRP A 118 9.92 0.06 -2.53
C TRP A 118 9.38 1.44 -2.92
N LEU A 119 8.90 1.60 -4.15
CA LEU A 119 8.26 2.84 -4.60
C LEU A 119 7.05 3.18 -3.73
N ILE A 120 6.17 2.21 -3.50
CA ILE A 120 5.00 2.39 -2.63
C ILE A 120 5.45 2.68 -1.19
N CYS A 121 6.53 2.07 -0.70
CA CYS A 121 7.07 2.36 0.63
C CYS A 121 7.53 3.83 0.77
N VAL A 122 8.25 4.36 -0.22
CA VAL A 122 8.68 5.77 -0.24
C VAL A 122 7.47 6.69 -0.33
N LEU A 123 6.50 6.39 -1.20
CA LEU A 123 5.28 7.18 -1.37
C LEU A 123 4.45 7.22 -0.07
N SER A 124 4.29 6.07 0.61
CA SER A 124 3.64 6.00 1.92
C SER A 124 4.40 6.79 2.98
N GLY A 125 5.73 6.77 2.97
CA GLY A 125 6.56 7.58 3.89
C GLY A 125 6.36 9.08 3.69
N LEU A 126 6.36 9.54 2.43
CA LEU A 126 6.07 10.94 2.09
C LEU A 126 4.65 11.34 2.49
N ASN A 127 3.66 10.49 2.24
CA ASN A 127 2.28 10.71 2.67
C ASN A 127 2.17 10.84 4.20
N PHE A 128 2.87 9.98 4.95
CA PHE A 128 2.89 10.05 6.41
C PHE A 128 3.53 11.33 6.95
N ILE A 129 4.64 11.79 6.36
CA ILE A 129 5.26 13.07 6.73
C ILE A 129 4.33 14.23 6.42
N HIS A 130 3.66 14.21 5.27
CA HIS A 130 2.68 15.22 4.90
C HIS A 130 1.50 15.24 5.88
N TYR A 131 0.98 14.07 6.23
CA TYR A 131 -0.06 13.93 7.26
C TYR A 131 0.39 14.51 8.60
N LEU A 132 1.60 14.16 9.07
CA LEU A 132 2.13 14.66 10.34
C LEU A 132 2.30 16.18 10.35
N PHE A 133 2.71 16.77 9.23
CA PHE A 133 2.79 18.22 9.07
C PHE A 133 1.43 18.89 9.26
N TRP A 134 0.37 18.37 8.64
CA TRP A 134 -0.98 18.90 8.80
C TRP A 134 -1.55 18.63 10.20
N ALA A 135 -1.34 17.43 10.73
CA ALA A 135 -1.79 17.05 12.06
C ALA A 135 -1.17 17.95 13.14
N ALA A 136 0.12 18.29 13.03
CA ALA A 136 0.78 19.20 13.97
C ALA A 136 0.28 20.66 13.88
N ARG A 137 -0.29 21.06 12.74
CA ARG A 137 -0.86 22.41 12.54
C ARG A 137 -2.36 22.46 12.83
N TYR A 138 -3.03 21.32 12.91
CA TYR A 138 -4.45 21.24 13.17
C TYR A 138 -4.76 21.58 14.63
N LYS A 139 -5.72 22.48 14.85
CA LYS A 139 -6.22 22.80 16.18
C LYS A 139 -7.51 22.02 16.41
N TYR A 140 -7.50 21.11 17.37
CA TYR A 140 -8.70 20.40 17.81
C TYR A 140 -9.76 21.36 18.34
N ARG A 141 -11.03 21.05 18.12
CA ARG A 141 -12.11 21.79 18.78
C ARG A 141 -12.02 21.56 20.28
N SER A 142 -11.97 22.67 21.03
CA SER A 142 -12.20 22.61 22.48
C SER A 142 -13.68 22.28 22.69
N ILE A 143 -13.92 21.07 23.20
CA ILE A 143 -15.22 20.67 23.72
C ILE A 143 -15.42 21.51 24.99
N LYS A 144 -16.29 22.51 24.92
CA LYS A 144 -16.86 23.17 26.10
C LYS A 144 -18.05 22.38 26.61
#